data_AF-A0A5M8SZD4-F1
#
_entry.id   AF-A0A5M8SZD4-F1
#
_cell.length_a   1.000
_cell.length_b   1.000
_cell.length_c   1.000
_cell.angle_alpha   90.00
_cell.angle_beta   90.00
_cell.angle_gamma   90.00
#
_symmetry.space_group_name_H-M   'P 1'
#
loop_
_entity.id
_entity.type
_entity.pdbx_description
1 polymer ?
#
loop_
_entity_poly.entity_id
_entity_poly.type
_entity_poly.pdbx_seq_one_letter_code
_entity_poly.pdbx_strand_id
1 'polypeptide(L)'
;MYVCVISFGTNWWAMHSRDTSDPLCFRRKSAYFNAAALMSGRRLHHSAIFPGQIRFNSKSGFDPEFPLRAVGKTFRCSPPRQFAGKMHLLFERRAIGVTPDAYIATLKSAEHGPIQFAKPGWKSAGVRPISISLHGQRYEAMFLFGSGDWVQTELGRWHADRQQCRIMLQAVGEGALR
;
A
#
# COMPACT_ATOMS: atom_id res chain seq x y z
N MET A 1 -8.31 11.85 6.37
CA MET A 1 -8.34 11.23 5.02
C MET A 1 -8.96 9.85 5.16
N TYR A 2 -9.86 9.46 4.28
CA TYR A 2 -10.45 8.14 4.20
C TYR A 2 -9.77 7.33 3.10
N VAL A 3 -9.24 6.16 3.44
CA VAL A 3 -8.49 5.30 2.52
C VAL A 3 -9.19 3.97 2.39
N CYS A 4 -9.51 3.56 1.17
CA CYS A 4 -9.94 2.19 0.90
C CYS A 4 -8.73 1.29 0.63
N VAL A 5 -8.75 0.09 1.20
CA VAL A 5 -7.69 -0.90 1.02
C VAL A 5 -8.01 -1.79 -0.17
N ILE A 6 -7.23 -1.68 -1.24
CA ILE A 6 -7.31 -2.57 -2.40
C ILE A 6 -6.43 -3.81 -2.16
N SER A 7 -5.20 -3.60 -1.73
CA SER A 7 -4.27 -4.70 -1.44
C SER A 7 -3.14 -4.25 -0.51
N PHE A 8 -2.48 -5.26 0.07
CA PHE A 8 -1.34 -5.09 0.97
C PHE A 8 -0.04 -5.53 0.31
N GLY A 9 1.08 -5.07 0.86
CA GLY A 9 2.40 -5.60 0.53
C GLY A 9 2.62 -6.97 1.15
N THR A 10 3.69 -7.63 0.73
CA THR A 10 4.03 -8.98 1.17
C THR A 10 4.60 -9.03 2.60
N ASN A 11 5.24 -7.96 3.07
CA ASN A 11 5.88 -7.95 4.39
C ASN A 11 4.91 -7.52 5.50
N TRP A 12 4.60 -8.41 6.43
CA TRP A 12 3.87 -8.11 7.66
C TRP A 12 4.72 -8.36 8.89
N TRP A 13 4.64 -7.47 9.86
CA TRP A 13 5.24 -7.69 11.18
C TRP A 13 4.45 -6.98 12.28
N ALA A 14 4.59 -7.48 13.50
CA ALA A 14 4.05 -6.83 14.69
C ALA A 14 5.20 -6.22 15.51
N MET A 15 4.92 -5.09 16.16
CA MET A 15 5.73 -4.58 17.25
C MET A 15 4.86 -4.47 18.50
N HIS A 16 5.43 -4.85 19.62
CA HIS A 16 4.81 -4.75 20.93
C HIS A 16 5.49 -3.66 21.75
N SER A 17 4.78 -3.14 22.75
CA SER A 17 5.39 -2.25 23.71
C SER A 17 6.53 -2.97 24.44
N ARG A 18 7.64 -2.27 24.68
CA ARG A 18 8.75 -2.77 25.51
C ARG A 18 8.51 -2.51 27.00
N ASP A 19 7.40 -1.88 27.35
CA ASP A 19 6.99 -1.63 28.72
C ASP A 19 6.52 -2.93 29.38
N THR A 20 7.41 -3.56 30.15
CA THR A 20 7.16 -4.82 30.88
C THR A 20 6.32 -4.63 32.14
N SER A 21 6.05 -3.39 32.56
CA SER A 21 5.20 -3.11 33.72
C SER A 21 3.71 -3.33 33.44
N ASP A 22 3.33 -3.36 32.16
CA ASP A 22 1.97 -3.67 31.70
C ASP A 22 1.89 -5.19 31.39
N PRO A 23 1.19 -6.00 32.20
CA PRO A 23 1.09 -7.44 31.99
C PRO A 23 0.37 -7.82 30.68
N LEU A 24 -0.23 -6.85 29.97
CA LEU A 24 -0.88 -7.01 28.68
C LEU A 24 -0.15 -6.25 27.57
N CYS A 25 1.11 -5.84 27.77
CA CYS A 25 1.88 -5.04 26.82
C CYS A 25 2.02 -5.68 25.42
N PHE A 26 2.04 -7.03 25.37
CA PHE A 26 2.08 -7.82 24.14
C PHE A 26 0.71 -8.04 23.47
N ARG A 27 -0.40 -7.75 24.15
CA ARG A 27 -1.78 -7.94 23.62
C ARG A 27 -2.51 -6.63 23.35
N ARG A 28 -2.51 -5.68 24.29
CA ARG A 28 -3.30 -4.44 24.20
C ARG A 28 -2.63 -3.33 23.38
N LYS A 29 -1.29 -3.29 23.36
CA LYS A 29 -0.49 -2.22 22.73
C LYS A 29 0.24 -2.65 21.45
N SER A 30 -0.22 -3.73 20.81
CA SER A 30 0.38 -4.23 19.57
C SER A 30 0.10 -3.29 18.39
N ALA A 31 1.14 -3.02 17.63
CA ALA A 31 1.09 -2.30 16.37
C ALA A 31 1.47 -3.25 15.23
N TYR A 32 0.64 -3.30 14.20
CA TYR A 32 0.83 -4.15 13.04
C TYR A 32 1.25 -3.30 11.86
N PHE A 33 2.26 -3.75 11.14
CA PHE A 33 2.87 -3.01 10.06
C PHE A 33 2.88 -3.83 8.79
N ASN A 34 2.73 -3.14 7.67
CA ASN A 34 2.83 -3.73 6.35
C ASN A 34 3.65 -2.85 5.40
N ALA A 35 4.44 -3.48 4.56
CA ALA A 35 5.30 -2.82 3.57
C ALA A 35 5.50 -3.71 2.34
N ALA A 36 5.98 -3.10 1.26
CA ALA A 36 6.33 -3.83 0.05
C ALA A 36 7.64 -4.60 0.23
N ALA A 37 7.69 -5.86 -0.19
CA ALA A 37 8.87 -6.71 -0.16
C ALA A 37 8.78 -7.79 -1.25
N LEU A 38 9.92 -8.40 -1.57
CA LEU A 38 10.01 -9.41 -2.61
C LEU A 38 10.31 -10.78 -2.00
N MET A 39 9.57 -11.80 -2.40
CA MET A 39 9.93 -13.19 -2.09
C MET A 39 10.93 -13.73 -3.11
N SER A 40 12.00 -14.33 -2.62
CA SER A 40 12.91 -15.16 -3.41
C SER A 40 12.93 -16.56 -2.80
N GLY A 41 12.19 -17.49 -3.42
CA GLY A 41 11.88 -18.77 -2.79
C GLY A 41 11.17 -18.58 -1.45
N ARG A 42 11.80 -19.04 -0.36
CA ARG A 42 11.28 -18.90 1.02
C ARG A 42 11.80 -17.68 1.76
N ARG A 43 12.70 -16.89 1.15
CA ARG A 43 13.33 -15.73 1.81
C ARG A 43 12.64 -14.44 1.39
N LEU A 44 12.33 -13.61 2.39
CA LEU A 44 11.84 -12.26 2.18
C LEU A 44 13.02 -11.30 1.99
N HIS A 45 13.02 -10.58 0.87
CA HIS A 45 14.01 -9.56 0.53
C HIS A 45 13.39 -8.17 0.65
N HIS A 46 14.00 -7.36 1.49
CA HIS A 46 13.62 -5.96 1.69
C HIS A 46 14.64 -5.04 0.99
N SER A 47 14.63 -5.06 -0.35
CA SER A 47 15.47 -4.20 -1.20
C SER A 47 14.75 -2.89 -1.47
N ALA A 48 14.55 -2.09 -0.41
CA ALA A 48 13.75 -0.88 -0.50
C ALA A 48 14.48 0.24 -1.25
N ILE A 49 13.87 0.72 -2.34
CA ILE A 49 14.27 1.97 -3.02
C ILE A 49 13.41 3.15 -2.57
N PHE A 50 12.23 2.88 -2.01
CA PHE A 50 11.40 3.86 -1.33
C PHE A 50 10.96 3.28 0.02
N PRO A 51 11.61 3.66 1.12
CA PRO A 51 11.34 3.04 2.41
C PRO A 51 10.06 3.63 3.02
N GLY A 52 9.11 2.77 3.34
CA GLY A 52 7.92 3.17 4.09
C GLY A 52 7.00 2.01 4.40
N GLN A 53 5.94 2.33 5.14
CA GLN A 53 5.10 1.35 5.80
C GLN A 53 3.75 1.93 6.17
N ILE A 54 2.74 1.07 6.20
CA ILE A 54 1.46 1.36 6.85
C ILE A 54 1.44 0.75 8.24
N ARG A 55 0.62 1.32 9.11
CA ARG A 55 0.44 0.86 10.48
C ARG A 55 -1.04 0.76 10.83
N PHE A 56 -1.40 -0.34 11.45
CA PHE A 56 -2.65 -0.54 12.17
C PHE A 56 -2.37 -0.67 13.66
N ASN A 57 -3.27 -0.14 14.50
CA ASN A 57 -3.30 -0.45 15.92
C ASN A 57 -4.47 -1.40 16.20
N SER A 58 -4.43 -2.14 17.31
CA SER A 58 -5.52 -3.03 17.75
C SER A 58 -6.91 -2.38 17.75
N LYS A 59 -7.00 -1.09 18.08
CA LYS A 59 -8.28 -0.33 18.13
C LYS A 59 -8.78 0.18 16.78
N SER A 60 -8.04 -0.04 15.69
CA SER A 60 -8.41 0.49 14.37
C SER A 60 -9.56 -0.25 13.68
N GLY A 61 -10.00 -1.39 14.24
CA GLY A 61 -10.94 -2.29 13.56
C GLY A 61 -10.28 -3.19 12.52
N PHE A 62 -8.95 -3.27 12.55
CA PHE A 62 -8.13 -4.25 11.84
C PHE A 62 -8.03 -5.54 12.65
N ASP A 63 -8.17 -6.67 11.96
CA ASP A 63 -8.05 -8.01 12.51
C ASP A 63 -6.69 -8.59 12.06
N PRO A 64 -5.70 -8.71 12.97
CA PRO A 64 -4.36 -9.15 12.61
C PRO A 64 -4.25 -10.64 12.30
N GLU A 65 -5.21 -11.46 12.76
CA GLU A 65 -5.26 -12.89 12.41
C GLU A 65 -5.76 -13.08 10.97
N PHE A 66 -6.62 -12.17 10.51
CA PHE A 66 -7.21 -12.21 9.18
C PHE A 66 -7.02 -10.87 8.45
N PRO A 67 -5.77 -10.45 8.14
CA PRO A 67 -5.46 -9.13 7.61
C PRO A 67 -6.19 -8.85 6.29
N LEU A 68 -6.39 -9.87 5.45
CA LEU A 68 -7.10 -9.76 4.18
C LEU A 68 -8.57 -9.36 4.35
N ARG A 69 -9.18 -9.52 5.53
CA ARG A 69 -10.51 -8.97 5.80
C ARG A 69 -10.54 -7.46 5.72
N ALA A 70 -9.41 -6.76 5.76
CA ALA A 70 -9.35 -5.32 5.59
C ALA A 70 -9.49 -4.87 4.12
N VAL A 71 -9.26 -5.77 3.14
CA VAL A 71 -9.45 -5.48 1.72
C VAL A 71 -10.91 -5.13 1.42
N GLY A 72 -11.12 -4.14 0.57
CA GLY A 72 -12.42 -3.55 0.23
C GLY A 72 -13.01 -2.65 1.33
N LYS A 73 -12.33 -2.50 2.48
CA LYS A 73 -12.80 -1.66 3.58
C LYS A 73 -12.13 -0.30 3.58
N THR A 74 -12.90 0.70 4.02
CA THR A 74 -12.44 2.07 4.20
C THR A 74 -12.03 2.34 5.65
N PHE A 75 -10.96 3.08 5.83
CA PHE A 75 -10.45 3.51 7.13
C PHE A 75 -10.20 5.01 7.15
N ARG A 76 -10.46 5.64 8.28
CA ARG A 76 -9.91 6.94 8.61
C ARG A 76 -8.41 6.77 8.87
N CYS A 77 -7.62 7.55 8.15
CA CYS A 77 -6.17 7.55 8.23
C CYS A 77 -5.63 8.95 8.49
N SER A 78 -4.48 9.00 9.17
CA SER A 78 -3.65 10.20 9.19
C SER A 78 -3.14 10.50 7.77
N PRO A 79 -2.82 11.75 7.44
CA PRO A 79 -2.06 12.03 6.22
C PRO A 79 -0.73 11.23 6.20
N PRO A 80 -0.22 10.82 5.02
CA PRO A 80 1.11 10.25 4.90
C PRO A 80 2.15 11.24 5.42
N ARG A 81 3.05 10.78 6.28
CA ARG A 81 4.10 11.60 6.90
C ARG A 81 5.46 10.95 6.80
N GLN A 82 6.50 11.76 6.62
CA GLN A 82 7.87 11.29 6.79
C GLN A 82 8.20 11.17 8.27
N PHE A 83 8.78 10.04 8.66
CA PHE A 83 9.29 9.82 10.01
C PHE A 83 10.53 8.92 9.94
N ALA A 84 11.64 9.34 10.55
CA ALA A 84 12.91 8.62 10.54
C ALA A 84 13.35 8.16 9.12
N GLY A 85 13.20 9.04 8.12
CA GLY A 85 13.57 8.76 6.72
C GLY A 85 12.62 7.81 5.98
N LYS A 86 11.49 7.43 6.57
CA LYS A 86 10.50 6.52 5.97
C LYS A 86 9.16 7.22 5.77
N MET A 87 8.39 6.79 4.78
CA MET A 87 6.99 7.19 4.65
C MET A 87 6.11 6.36 5.59
N HIS A 88 5.25 7.01 6.36
CA HIS A 88 4.33 6.36 7.30
C HIS A 88 2.89 6.77 7.02
N LEU A 89 2.00 5.79 7.01
CA LEU A 89 0.55 5.99 6.97
C LEU A 89 -0.11 5.22 8.12
N LEU A 90 -0.80 5.93 9.02
CA LEU A 90 -1.50 5.31 10.14
C LEU A 90 -2.98 5.15 9.82
N PHE A 91 -3.47 3.92 9.94
CA PHE A 91 -4.87 3.56 9.91
C PHE A 91 -5.44 3.68 11.32
N GLU A 92 -6.29 4.69 11.54
CA GLU A 92 -6.77 5.08 12.87
C GLU A 92 -8.00 4.28 13.29
N ARG A 93 -9.00 4.19 12.39
CA ARG A 93 -10.30 3.57 12.67
C ARG A 93 -11.02 3.19 11.37
N ARG A 94 -11.72 2.05 11.38
CA ARG A 94 -12.62 1.62 10.30
C ARG A 94 -13.80 2.60 10.12
N ALA A 95 -14.07 2.96 8.87
CA ALA A 95 -15.20 3.79 8.46
C ALA A 95 -16.18 2.96 7.60
N ILE A 96 -17.48 3.14 7.78
CA ILE A 96 -18.53 2.41 7.05
C ILE A 96 -19.40 3.43 6.33
N GLY A 97 -19.74 3.16 5.07
CA GLY A 97 -20.60 4.04 4.26
C GLY A 97 -19.94 5.36 3.85
N VAL A 98 -18.61 5.47 3.97
CA VAL A 98 -17.85 6.68 3.61
C VAL A 98 -17.13 6.49 2.28
N THR A 99 -17.32 7.44 1.37
CA THR A 99 -16.58 7.50 0.10
C THR A 99 -15.09 7.73 0.37
N PRO A 100 -14.18 6.91 -0.17
CA PRO A 100 -12.73 7.08 0.04
C PRO A 100 -12.18 8.32 -0.66
N ASP A 101 -11.30 9.05 0.04
CA ASP A 101 -10.47 10.12 -0.53
C ASP A 101 -9.33 9.53 -1.38
N ALA A 102 -8.84 8.36 -0.99
CA ALA A 102 -7.70 7.69 -1.61
C ALA A 102 -7.81 6.16 -1.51
N TYR A 103 -6.96 5.46 -2.25
CA TYR A 103 -6.96 4.01 -2.35
C TYR A 103 -5.53 3.50 -2.19
N ILE A 104 -5.31 2.56 -1.26
CA ILE A 104 -4.01 1.93 -1.12
C ILE A 104 -3.97 0.62 -1.90
N ALA A 105 -3.02 0.49 -2.82
CA ALA A 105 -2.85 -0.69 -3.64
C ALA A 105 -1.37 -1.02 -3.81
N THR A 106 -1.08 -2.31 -3.89
CA THR A 106 0.24 -2.85 -4.19
C THR A 106 0.24 -3.41 -5.61
N LEU A 107 1.15 -2.90 -6.43
CA LEU A 107 1.45 -3.43 -7.76
C LEU A 107 2.69 -4.32 -7.68
N LYS A 108 2.75 -5.32 -8.55
CA LYS A 108 3.87 -6.27 -8.67
C LYS A 108 4.25 -6.43 -10.13
N SER A 109 5.53 -6.56 -10.42
CA SER A 109 6.02 -6.70 -11.80
C SER A 109 5.38 -7.84 -12.58
N ALA A 110 5.14 -8.99 -11.94
CA ALA A 110 4.57 -10.18 -12.59
C ALA A 110 3.08 -10.06 -12.93
N GLU A 111 2.34 -9.27 -12.14
CA GLU A 111 0.89 -9.11 -12.29
C GLU A 111 0.53 -7.84 -13.07
N HIS A 112 1.37 -6.80 -12.97
CA HIS A 112 1.07 -5.45 -13.45
C HIS A 112 2.03 -4.95 -14.53
N GLY A 113 3.05 -5.75 -14.87
CA GLY A 113 4.11 -5.37 -15.82
C GLY A 113 5.19 -4.48 -15.21
N PRO A 114 6.34 -4.30 -15.89
CA PRO A 114 7.43 -3.47 -15.39
C PRO A 114 7.04 -1.99 -15.21
N ILE A 115 7.63 -1.34 -14.20
CA ILE A 115 7.60 0.13 -14.01
C ILE A 115 9.02 0.65 -14.19
N GLN A 116 9.18 1.66 -15.05
CA GLN A 116 10.46 2.33 -15.26
C GLN A 116 10.63 3.46 -14.23
N PHE A 117 10.91 3.10 -12.98
CA PHE A 117 10.99 4.06 -11.85
C PHE A 117 11.96 5.23 -12.04
N ALA A 118 13.00 5.05 -12.87
CA ALA A 118 13.99 6.07 -13.17
C ALA A 118 13.51 7.10 -14.22
N LYS A 119 12.47 6.80 -15.01
CA LYS A 119 11.97 7.71 -16.05
C LYS A 119 10.88 8.63 -15.49
N PRO A 120 10.97 9.95 -15.66
CA PRO A 120 9.86 10.84 -15.31
C PRO A 120 8.53 10.40 -15.96
N GLY A 121 7.41 10.70 -15.30
CA GLY A 121 6.08 10.41 -15.84
C GLY A 121 5.57 8.98 -15.64
N TRP A 122 6.26 8.13 -14.87
CA TRP A 122 5.76 6.79 -14.53
C TRP A 122 4.53 6.80 -13.60
N LYS A 123 4.13 7.96 -13.06
CA LYS A 123 2.92 8.13 -12.26
C LYS A 123 2.35 9.55 -12.42
N SER A 124 1.06 9.72 -12.16
CA SER A 124 0.46 11.05 -12.00
C SER A 124 0.95 11.74 -10.70
N ALA A 125 0.68 13.05 -10.60
CA ALA A 125 1.10 13.86 -9.46
C ALA A 125 0.44 13.41 -8.13
N GLY A 126 -0.82 12.97 -8.17
CA GLY A 126 -1.56 12.59 -6.98
C GLY A 126 -1.26 11.17 -6.46
N VAL A 127 -0.59 10.31 -7.23
CA VAL A 127 -0.06 9.04 -6.70
C VAL A 127 1.10 9.30 -5.75
N ARG A 128 1.00 8.78 -4.52
CA ARG A 128 2.08 8.82 -3.53
C ARG A 128 2.65 7.42 -3.30
N PRO A 129 3.95 7.19 -3.55
CA PRO A 129 4.63 6.00 -3.08
C PRO A 129 4.56 5.90 -1.56
N ILE A 130 4.22 4.72 -1.05
CA ILE A 130 4.29 4.39 0.38
C ILE A 130 5.48 3.50 0.64
N SER A 131 5.67 2.45 -0.15
CA SER A 131 6.76 1.47 0.03
C SER A 131 7.10 0.84 -1.31
N ILE A 132 8.37 0.82 -1.71
CA ILE A 132 8.79 0.16 -2.96
C ILE A 132 10.03 -0.68 -2.68
N SER A 133 9.92 -1.97 -2.97
CA SER A 133 11.03 -2.92 -3.00
C SER A 133 11.33 -3.32 -4.45
N LEU A 134 12.58 -3.18 -4.86
CA LEU A 134 13.06 -3.47 -6.21
C LEU A 134 14.31 -4.36 -6.13
N HIS A 135 14.30 -5.48 -6.85
CA HIS A 135 15.46 -6.36 -6.97
C HIS A 135 15.58 -6.89 -8.40
N GLY A 136 16.63 -6.45 -9.11
CA GLY A 136 16.72 -6.65 -10.55
C GLY A 136 15.52 -6.02 -11.27
N GLN A 137 14.83 -6.81 -12.10
CA GLN A 137 13.61 -6.38 -12.81
C GLN A 137 12.31 -6.66 -12.04
N ARG A 138 12.41 -7.25 -10.83
CA ARG A 138 11.24 -7.59 -10.01
C ARG A 138 10.96 -6.47 -9.03
N TYR A 139 9.70 -6.08 -8.90
CA TYR A 139 9.29 -5.12 -7.89
C TYR A 139 8.00 -5.54 -7.19
N GLU A 140 7.87 -5.05 -5.97
CA GLU A 140 6.60 -4.87 -5.28
C GLU A 140 6.54 -3.40 -4.84
N ALA A 141 5.45 -2.73 -5.17
CA ALA A 141 5.32 -1.30 -4.99
C ALA A 141 3.92 -0.95 -4.47
N MET A 142 3.88 -0.45 -3.24
CA MET A 142 2.69 0.02 -2.55
C MET A 142 2.52 1.52 -2.77
N PHE A 143 1.37 1.88 -3.30
CA PHE A 143 1.00 3.25 -3.63
C PHE A 143 -0.29 3.65 -2.95
N LEU A 144 -0.39 4.94 -2.63
CA LEU A 144 -1.64 5.60 -2.32
C LEU A 144 -2.08 6.38 -3.56
N PHE A 145 -3.16 5.91 -4.20
CA PHE A 145 -3.80 6.54 -5.35
C PHE A 145 -4.80 7.57 -4.86
N GLY A 146 -4.72 8.80 -5.39
CA GLY A 146 -5.82 9.73 -5.34
C GLY A 146 -6.88 9.40 -6.40
N SER A 147 -7.91 10.24 -6.44
CA SER A 147 -9.07 10.04 -7.31
C SER A 147 -8.72 10.31 -8.78
N GLY A 148 -8.77 9.27 -9.62
CA GLY A 148 -8.41 9.39 -11.05
C GLY A 148 -6.90 9.43 -11.33
N ASP A 149 -6.10 9.21 -10.30
CA ASP A 149 -4.65 9.09 -10.42
C ASP A 149 -4.23 7.72 -10.97
N TRP A 150 -3.02 7.66 -11.53
CA TRP A 150 -2.55 6.47 -12.23
C TRP A 150 -1.05 6.22 -12.08
N VAL A 151 -0.66 4.96 -12.27
CA VAL A 151 0.72 4.48 -12.41
C VAL A 151 0.88 3.84 -13.79
N GLN A 152 1.88 4.28 -14.55
CA GLN A 152 2.23 3.72 -15.84
C GLN A 152 3.16 2.52 -15.65
N THR A 153 2.79 1.44 -16.31
CA THR A 153 3.59 0.22 -16.50
C THR A 153 3.74 -0.03 -17.99
N GLU A 154 4.53 -1.02 -18.39
CA GLU A 154 4.59 -1.44 -19.78
C GLU A 154 3.28 -2.06 -20.29
N LEU A 155 2.38 -2.52 -19.40
CA LEU A 155 1.05 -3.00 -19.78
C LEU A 155 0.03 -1.86 -19.98
N GLY A 156 0.34 -0.65 -19.53
CA GLY A 156 -0.56 0.50 -19.57
C GLY A 156 -0.70 1.22 -18.23
N ARG A 157 -1.77 2.00 -18.07
CA ARG A 157 -2.03 2.82 -16.88
C ARG A 157 -2.94 2.10 -15.90
N TRP A 158 -2.41 1.84 -14.71
CA TRP A 158 -3.16 1.31 -13.59
C TRP A 158 -3.74 2.44 -12.75
N HIS A 159 -5.03 2.35 -12.43
CA HIS A 159 -5.74 3.33 -11.61
C HIS A 159 -6.71 2.63 -10.65
N ALA A 160 -7.10 3.31 -9.57
CA ALA A 160 -8.09 2.78 -8.65
C ALA A 160 -9.51 3.04 -9.16
N ASP A 161 -10.33 1.99 -9.22
CA ASP A 161 -11.76 2.07 -9.46
C ASP A 161 -12.49 2.45 -8.17
N ARG A 162 -13.17 3.59 -8.22
CA ARG A 162 -13.83 4.21 -7.07
C ARG A 162 -15.03 3.41 -6.56
N GLN A 163 -15.74 2.71 -7.46
CA GLN A 163 -16.97 2.01 -7.09
C GLN A 163 -16.68 0.65 -6.49
N GLN A 164 -15.61 0.00 -6.95
CA GLN A 164 -15.33 -1.39 -6.61
C GLN A 164 -14.08 -1.59 -5.73
N CYS A 165 -13.39 -0.50 -5.37
CA CYS A 165 -12.15 -0.52 -4.58
C CYS A 165 -11.18 -1.60 -5.08
N ARG A 166 -10.85 -1.49 -6.37
CA ARG A 166 -9.95 -2.40 -7.08
C ARG A 166 -8.99 -1.61 -7.96
N ILE A 167 -7.87 -2.21 -8.33
CA ILE A 167 -6.99 -1.63 -9.35
C ILE A 167 -7.43 -2.11 -10.73
N MET A 168 -7.48 -1.20 -11.70
CA MET A 168 -7.90 -1.46 -13.07
C MET A 168 -6.83 -1.00 -14.04
N LEU A 169 -6.59 -1.81 -15.07
CA LEU A 169 -5.78 -1.43 -16.21
C LEU A 169 -6.65 -0.64 -17.19
N GLN A 170 -6.27 0.60 -17.48
CA GLN A 170 -6.83 1.33 -18.60
C GLN A 170 -6.23 0.74 -19.87
N ALA A 171 -7.05 0.02 -20.65
CA ALA A 171 -6.66 -0.41 -21.98
C ALA A 171 -6.27 0.82 -22.81
N VAL A 172 -5.06 0.80 -23.37
CA VAL A 172 -4.67 1.79 -24.36
C VAL A 172 -5.54 1.50 -25.58
N GLY A 173 -6.48 2.39 -25.91
CA GLY A 173 -7.24 2.26 -27.15
C GLY A 173 -6.28 2.22 -28.32
N GLU A 174 -6.37 1.18 -29.15
CA GLU A 174 -5.84 1.19 -30.51
C GLU A 174 -6.50 2.36 -31.25
N GLY A 175 -5.84 3.52 -31.29
CA GLY A 175 -6.51 4.72 -31.80
C GLY A 175 -5.68 6.00 -31.70
N ALA A 176 -4.38 5.92 -32.00
CA ALA A 176 -3.57 7.12 -32.24
C ALA A 176 -2.40 6.79 -33.19
N LEU A 177 -2.72 6.19 -34.34
CA LEU A 177 -1.94 6.34 -35.56
C LEU A 177 -2.82 7.10 -36.54
N ARG A 178 -2.72 8.43 -36.49
CA ARG A 178 -2.98 9.34 -37.62
C ARG A 178 -1.93 10.42 -37.58
#